data_AF-A0A7V2CLZ9-F1
#
_entry.id   AF-A0A7V2CLZ9-F1
#
_cell.length_a   1.000
_cell.length_b   1.000
_cell.length_c   1.000
_cell.angle_alpha   90.00
_cell.angle_beta   90.00
_cell.angle_gamma   90.00
#
_symmetry.space_group_name_H-M   'P 1'
#
loop_
_entity.id
_entity.type
_entity.pdbx_description
1 polymer ?
#
loop_
_entity_poly.entity_id
_entity_poly.type
_entity_poly.pdbx_seq_one_letter_code
_entity_poly.pdbx_strand_id
1 'polypeptide(L)'
;MSAAVARAPGPQSATSRVLKRGWILAAVIGLSIRLVAVSYSQRYGHYGDHDDFIRWGIQATDRGVLTLYDEPPPPWNGWRLNNGRWGLGRRPIDRICNYPPLSAYLFWANGALLKLIDPARLINSSASRYLFAVWGLIADFAVAGGVAAIVQTLRSGKSSLPAFVATLLAPPLIWDSAVWGQTDSWLLAPAVWCVWALLRQRWLLAGVIGGVMLGLKTQAVLIFPAWLVAMAVHRKGLRPLIGIAGAFLLLNVLALPFTMHGGLAWWRESYTYNLLHAYKYTTLKAFNIWYVDLLLSENRDASVKLLGLEKDLWGKLLLAAALPGMAIVLWRRCGRQPRALLYWTVLSLLAFVTLPTRVHERYVVLAIPFAIAAAMVRVRVWWGLGPLLLAATFQLAWNL
;
A
#
# COMPACT_ATOMS: atom_id res chain seq x y z
N MET A 1 -63.15 16.34 0.65
CA MET A 1 -62.03 15.78 -0.13
C MET A 1 -60.88 16.78 -0.06
N SER A 2 -59.83 16.50 0.72
CA SER A 2 -58.63 17.34 0.79
C SER A 2 -57.54 16.68 -0.04
N ALA A 3 -57.24 17.27 -1.21
CA ALA A 3 -56.18 16.79 -2.09
C ALA A 3 -54.81 17.21 -1.52
N ALA A 4 -54.00 16.23 -1.15
CA ALA A 4 -52.61 16.44 -0.76
C ALA A 4 -51.79 16.86 -1.99
N VAL A 5 -51.39 18.13 -2.03
CA VAL A 5 -50.44 18.65 -3.03
C VAL A 5 -49.07 18.03 -2.74
N ALA A 6 -48.66 17.09 -3.58
CA ALA A 6 -47.30 16.55 -3.58
C ALA A 6 -46.31 17.69 -3.92
N ARG A 7 -45.60 18.19 -2.91
CA ARG A 7 -44.53 19.19 -3.11
C ARG A 7 -43.46 18.58 -4.01
N ALA A 8 -43.22 19.23 -5.15
CA ALA A 8 -42.09 18.92 -6.01
C ALA A 8 -40.77 18.97 -5.20
N PRO A 9 -39.84 18.04 -5.43
CA PRO A 9 -38.60 17.99 -4.65
C PRO A 9 -37.81 19.29 -4.85
N GLY A 10 -37.56 20.06 -3.79
CA GLY A 10 -36.82 21.32 -3.86
C GLY A 10 -35.39 21.15 -4.41
N PRO A 11 -34.74 22.23 -4.90
CA PRO A 11 -33.45 22.17 -5.61
C PRO A 11 -32.32 21.46 -4.84
N GLN A 12 -32.31 21.51 -3.51
CA GLN A 12 -31.35 20.75 -2.68
C GLN A 12 -31.48 19.22 -2.82
N SER A 13 -32.69 18.72 -3.08
CA SER A 13 -32.97 17.29 -3.27
C SER A 13 -32.50 16.75 -4.64
N ALA A 14 -32.43 17.61 -5.66
CA ALA A 14 -31.94 17.25 -6.98
C ALA A 14 -30.41 17.19 -6.99
N THR A 15 -29.75 18.20 -6.40
CA THR A 15 -28.29 18.26 -6.26
C THR A 15 -27.74 17.08 -5.46
N SER A 16 -28.40 16.71 -4.35
CA SER A 16 -28.01 15.55 -3.54
C SER A 16 -28.13 14.22 -4.29
N ARG A 17 -29.16 14.08 -5.15
CA ARG A 17 -29.35 12.88 -6.01
C ARG A 17 -28.29 12.78 -7.10
N VAL A 18 -27.96 13.89 -7.76
CA VAL A 18 -26.89 13.93 -8.79
C VAL A 18 -25.54 13.56 -8.19
N LEU A 19 -25.20 14.12 -7.01
CA LEU A 19 -23.98 13.77 -6.29
C LEU A 19 -23.93 12.27 -5.96
N LYS A 20 -25.00 11.70 -5.39
CA LYS A 20 -25.08 10.25 -5.08
C LYS A 20 -24.88 9.38 -6.32
N ARG A 21 -25.50 9.74 -7.45
CA ARG A 21 -25.33 9.04 -8.74
C ARG A 21 -23.87 9.08 -9.21
N GLY A 22 -23.19 10.21 -9.04
CA GLY A 22 -21.76 10.34 -9.38
C GLY A 22 -20.86 9.37 -8.62
N TRP A 23 -21.07 9.20 -7.31
CA TRP A 23 -20.32 8.23 -6.50
C TRP A 23 -20.57 6.79 -6.94
N ILE A 24 -21.83 6.41 -7.16
CA ILE A 24 -22.20 5.06 -7.61
C ILE A 24 -21.59 4.78 -8.98
N LEU A 25 -21.72 5.70 -9.93
CA LEU A 25 -21.18 5.54 -11.27
C LEU A 25 -19.66 5.39 -11.24
N ALA A 26 -18.96 6.26 -10.49
CA ALA A 26 -17.51 6.15 -10.31
C ALA A 26 -17.10 4.80 -9.71
N ALA A 27 -17.87 4.30 -8.74
CA ALA A 27 -17.59 3.03 -8.10
C ALA A 27 -17.79 1.84 -9.06
N VAL A 28 -18.88 1.84 -9.82
CA VAL A 28 -19.17 0.81 -10.84
C VAL A 28 -18.09 0.80 -11.91
N ILE A 29 -17.75 1.97 -12.47
CA ILE A 29 -16.69 2.08 -13.49
C ILE A 29 -15.35 1.59 -12.91
N GLY A 30 -14.98 2.05 -11.71
CA GLY A 30 -13.74 1.66 -11.05
C GLY A 30 -13.64 0.16 -10.78
N LEU A 31 -14.76 -0.49 -10.45
CA LEU A 31 -14.82 -1.93 -10.23
C LEU A 31 -14.72 -2.69 -11.55
N SER A 32 -15.48 -2.28 -12.56
CA SER A 32 -15.44 -2.91 -13.89
C SER A 32 -14.04 -2.87 -14.49
N ILE A 33 -13.35 -1.72 -14.42
CA ILE A 33 -11.97 -1.59 -14.89
C ILE A 33 -11.04 -2.57 -14.16
N ARG A 34 -11.18 -2.70 -12.82
CA ARG A 34 -10.37 -3.62 -12.02
C ARG A 34 -10.64 -5.08 -12.35
N LEU A 35 -11.90 -5.47 -12.50
CA LEU A 35 -12.26 -6.85 -12.85
C LEU A 35 -11.73 -7.26 -14.23
N VAL A 36 -11.75 -6.32 -15.18
CA VAL A 36 -11.09 -6.49 -16.48
C VAL A 36 -9.57 -6.53 -16.31
N ALA A 37 -8.97 -5.63 -15.52
CA ALA A 37 -7.53 -5.64 -15.26
C ALA A 37 -7.04 -6.97 -14.64
N VAL A 38 -7.81 -7.57 -13.72
CA VAL A 38 -7.49 -8.89 -13.14
C VAL A 38 -7.46 -9.99 -14.19
N SER A 39 -8.25 -9.93 -15.28
CA SER A 39 -8.17 -10.95 -16.33
C SER A 39 -6.82 -10.95 -17.06
N TYR A 40 -6.09 -9.83 -17.03
CA TYR A 40 -4.74 -9.71 -17.60
C TYR A 40 -3.65 -10.19 -16.66
N SER A 41 -3.94 -10.35 -15.36
CA SER A 41 -2.96 -10.72 -14.34
C SER A 41 -2.31 -12.08 -14.56
N GLN A 42 -2.99 -13.03 -15.22
CA GLN A 42 -2.39 -14.33 -15.50
C GLN A 42 -1.13 -14.19 -16.35
N ARG A 43 -1.20 -13.34 -17.39
CA ARG A 43 -0.13 -13.11 -18.37
C ARG A 43 0.88 -12.05 -17.93
N TYR A 44 0.38 -10.94 -17.39
CA TYR A 44 1.20 -9.75 -17.10
C TYR A 44 1.42 -9.51 -15.60
N GLY A 45 0.76 -10.28 -14.74
CA GLY A 45 0.96 -10.15 -13.30
C GLY A 45 2.27 -10.75 -12.84
N HIS A 46 2.77 -10.30 -11.69
CA HIS A 46 4.01 -10.82 -11.15
C HIS A 46 3.80 -12.22 -10.57
N TYR A 47 4.17 -13.23 -11.35
CA TYR A 47 3.96 -14.63 -10.99
C TYR A 47 4.61 -14.99 -9.63
N GLY A 48 5.79 -14.43 -9.31
CA GLY A 48 6.51 -14.76 -8.08
C GLY A 48 5.76 -14.42 -6.79
N ASP A 49 5.15 -13.23 -6.74
CA ASP A 49 4.37 -12.78 -5.58
C ASP A 49 3.08 -13.61 -5.46
N HIS A 50 2.39 -13.84 -6.59
CA HIS A 50 1.15 -14.65 -6.61
C HIS A 50 1.39 -16.10 -6.15
N ASP A 51 2.49 -16.71 -6.61
CA ASP A 51 2.95 -18.03 -6.19
C ASP A 51 3.16 -18.08 -4.66
N ASP A 52 3.88 -17.11 -4.09
CA ASP A 52 4.12 -17.03 -2.65
C ASP A 52 2.81 -16.89 -1.86
N PHE A 53 1.89 -16.02 -2.28
CA PHE A 53 0.62 -15.81 -1.59
C PHE A 53 -0.24 -17.07 -1.55
N ILE A 54 -0.34 -17.79 -2.69
CA ILE A 54 -1.12 -19.02 -2.76
C ILE A 54 -0.47 -20.11 -1.91
N ARG A 55 0.85 -20.28 -1.98
CA ARG A 55 1.54 -21.32 -1.21
C ARG A 55 1.47 -21.06 0.30
N TRP A 56 1.58 -19.81 0.75
CA TRP A 56 1.30 -19.46 2.13
C TRP A 56 -0.16 -19.74 2.50
N GLY A 57 -1.12 -19.40 1.63
CA GLY A 57 -2.52 -19.75 1.86
C GLY A 57 -2.75 -21.26 1.99
N ILE A 58 -2.11 -22.08 1.14
CA ILE A 58 -2.17 -23.54 1.19
C ILE A 58 -1.56 -24.06 2.49
N GLN A 59 -0.36 -23.62 2.85
CA GLN A 59 0.30 -24.02 4.10
C GLN A 59 -0.57 -23.67 5.31
N ALA A 60 -1.06 -22.43 5.39
CA ALA A 60 -1.91 -21.98 6.49
C ALA A 60 -3.21 -22.79 6.60
N THR A 61 -3.76 -23.22 5.46
CA THR A 61 -5.01 -23.99 5.42
C THR A 61 -4.80 -25.46 5.78
N ASP A 62 -3.72 -26.07 5.30
CA ASP A 62 -3.50 -27.52 5.44
C ASP A 62 -2.68 -27.88 6.69
N ARG A 63 -1.77 -27.00 7.14
CA ARG A 63 -0.90 -27.22 8.31
C ARG A 63 -1.26 -26.32 9.50
N GLY A 64 -2.11 -25.32 9.29
CA GLY A 64 -2.52 -24.34 10.30
C GLY A 64 -1.84 -22.99 10.13
N VAL A 65 -2.56 -21.90 10.40
CA VAL A 65 -2.08 -20.54 10.14
C VAL A 65 -0.80 -20.19 10.91
N LEU A 66 -0.63 -20.76 12.11
CA LEU A 66 0.50 -20.48 12.99
C LEU A 66 1.83 -21.01 12.45
N THR A 67 1.81 -21.96 11.51
CA THR A 67 3.02 -22.57 10.95
C THR A 67 3.71 -21.74 9.87
N LEU A 68 3.14 -20.60 9.49
CA LEU A 68 3.64 -19.77 8.37
C LEU A 68 5.05 -19.21 8.57
N TYR A 69 5.53 -19.18 9.82
CA TYR A 69 6.86 -18.68 10.19
C TYR A 69 7.84 -19.78 10.61
N ASP A 70 7.42 -21.05 10.55
CA ASP A 70 8.23 -22.19 11.00
C ASP A 70 9.15 -22.68 9.88
N GLU A 71 8.59 -22.83 8.68
CA GLU A 71 9.25 -23.40 7.51
C GLU A 71 8.62 -22.86 6.22
N PRO A 72 9.35 -22.89 5.09
CA PRO A 72 8.80 -22.44 3.83
C PRO A 72 7.73 -23.42 3.30
N PRO A 73 6.73 -22.94 2.54
CA PRO A 73 5.68 -23.79 2.02
C PRO A 73 6.21 -24.75 0.93
N PRO A 74 5.61 -25.94 0.76
CA PRO A 74 6.04 -26.89 -0.25
C PRO A 74 5.85 -26.34 -1.68
N PRO A 75 6.63 -26.81 -2.67
CA PRO A 75 6.40 -26.48 -4.07
C PRO A 75 5.01 -26.89 -4.54
N TRP A 76 4.36 -26.05 -5.34
CA TRP A 76 3.01 -26.30 -5.84
C TRP A 76 2.91 -26.10 -7.35
N ASN A 77 1.95 -26.78 -7.98
CA ASN A 77 1.73 -26.69 -9.42
C ASN A 77 1.07 -25.34 -9.77
N GLY A 78 1.57 -24.71 -10.83
CA GLY A 78 1.03 -23.47 -11.36
C GLY A 78 1.14 -23.34 -12.87
N TRP A 79 0.23 -22.56 -13.45
CA TRP A 79 0.29 -22.16 -14.85
C TRP A 79 1.38 -21.13 -15.07
N ARG A 80 2.33 -21.44 -15.96
CA ARG A 80 3.44 -20.56 -16.32
C ARG A 80 3.48 -20.35 -17.81
N LEU A 81 3.84 -19.14 -18.19
CA LEU A 81 4.12 -18.78 -19.58
C LEU A 81 5.63 -18.91 -19.81
N ASN A 82 6.04 -19.95 -20.54
CA ASN A 82 7.43 -20.19 -20.91
C ASN A 82 7.56 -20.12 -22.43
N ASN A 83 8.39 -19.22 -22.96
CA ASN A 83 8.60 -19.02 -24.40
C ASN A 83 7.29 -18.90 -25.20
N GLY A 84 6.32 -18.15 -24.66
CA GLY A 84 5.02 -17.93 -25.27
C GLY A 84 4.02 -19.09 -25.18
N ARG A 85 4.38 -20.22 -24.53
CA ARG A 85 3.49 -21.37 -24.32
C ARG A 85 3.12 -21.53 -22.85
N TRP A 86 1.85 -21.81 -22.61
CA TRP A 86 1.36 -22.14 -21.27
C TRP A 86 1.68 -23.58 -20.92
N GLY A 87 2.19 -23.80 -19.71
CA GLY A 87 2.45 -25.13 -19.17
C GLY A 87 2.40 -25.13 -17.65
N LEU A 88 2.26 -26.32 -17.06
CA LEU A 88 2.36 -26.51 -15.63
C LEU A 88 3.84 -26.52 -15.20
N GLY A 89 4.14 -25.86 -14.09
CA GLY A 89 5.47 -25.86 -13.49
C GLY A 89 5.44 -25.51 -12.02
N ARG A 90 6.57 -25.71 -11.35
CA ARG A 90 6.77 -25.40 -9.92
C ARG A 90 7.94 -24.43 -9.75
N ARG A 91 7.88 -23.56 -8.74
CA ARG A 91 9.03 -22.72 -8.38
C ARG A 91 9.95 -23.52 -7.46
N PRO A 92 11.27 -23.47 -7.65
CA PRO A 92 12.21 -24.07 -6.70
C PRO A 92 12.48 -23.18 -5.47
N ILE A 93 11.99 -21.93 -5.47
CA ILE A 93 12.28 -20.97 -4.40
C ILE A 93 11.23 -21.10 -3.29
N ASP A 94 11.69 -21.50 -2.12
CA ASP A 94 10.86 -21.75 -0.95
C ASP A 94 11.24 -20.75 0.15
N ARG A 95 10.43 -19.68 0.28
CA ARG A 95 10.64 -18.59 1.24
C ARG A 95 9.58 -18.65 2.34
N ILE A 96 10.03 -18.52 3.59
CA ILE A 96 9.15 -18.38 4.75
C ILE A 96 8.30 -17.10 4.61
N CYS A 97 7.08 -17.09 5.17
CA CYS A 97 6.22 -15.91 5.11
C CYS A 97 6.92 -14.68 5.70
N ASN A 98 7.06 -13.63 4.90
CA ASN A 98 7.68 -12.35 5.30
C ASN A 98 6.65 -11.23 5.51
N TYR A 99 5.37 -11.59 5.67
CA TYR A 99 4.27 -10.67 5.94
C TYR A 99 3.85 -10.77 7.40
N PRO A 100 3.43 -9.67 8.06
CA PRO A 100 3.06 -9.70 9.47
C PRO A 100 1.74 -10.44 9.75
N PRO A 101 1.43 -10.70 11.03
CA PRO A 101 0.35 -11.59 11.47
C PRO A 101 -1.03 -11.35 10.88
N LEU A 102 -1.46 -10.10 10.63
CA LEU A 102 -2.79 -9.87 10.06
C LEU A 102 -2.87 -10.34 8.61
N SER A 103 -1.80 -10.18 7.83
CA SER A 103 -1.73 -10.71 6.47
C SER A 103 -1.68 -12.24 6.45
N ALA A 104 -1.05 -12.89 7.43
CA ALA A 104 -1.10 -14.34 7.59
C ALA A 104 -2.54 -14.87 7.71
N TYR A 105 -3.40 -14.20 8.48
CA TYR A 105 -4.83 -14.56 8.54
C TYR A 105 -5.57 -14.33 7.21
N LEU A 106 -5.21 -13.30 6.43
CA LEU A 106 -5.78 -13.08 5.09
C LEU A 106 -5.34 -14.17 4.10
N PHE A 107 -4.08 -14.61 4.15
CA PHE A 107 -3.62 -15.73 3.34
C PHE A 107 -4.35 -17.03 3.72
N TRP A 108 -4.53 -17.30 5.02
CA TRP A 108 -5.34 -18.42 5.48
C TRP A 108 -6.78 -18.38 4.93
N ALA A 109 -7.45 -17.22 5.04
CA ALA A 109 -8.81 -17.06 4.52
C ALA A 109 -8.87 -17.31 3.01
N ASN A 110 -7.93 -16.77 2.24
CA ASN A 110 -7.85 -17.03 0.81
C ASN A 110 -7.54 -18.50 0.49
N GLY A 111 -6.65 -19.14 1.23
CA GLY A 111 -6.32 -20.55 1.03
C GLY A 111 -7.51 -21.48 1.31
N ALA A 112 -8.25 -21.20 2.39
CA ALA A 112 -9.46 -21.93 2.75
C ALA A 112 -10.54 -21.78 1.66
N LEU A 113 -10.76 -20.57 1.17
CA LEU A 113 -11.68 -20.33 0.06
C LEU A 113 -11.20 -20.98 -1.24
N LEU A 114 -9.90 -20.92 -1.54
CA LEU A 114 -9.34 -21.53 -2.75
C LEU A 114 -9.57 -23.05 -2.75
N LYS A 115 -9.37 -23.70 -1.59
CA LYS A 115 -9.62 -25.14 -1.42
C LYS A 115 -11.06 -25.54 -1.74
N LEU A 116 -12.03 -24.65 -1.52
CA LEU A 116 -13.44 -24.89 -1.83
C LEU A 116 -13.76 -24.69 -3.32
N ILE A 117 -13.17 -23.68 -3.97
CA ILE A 117 -13.53 -23.29 -5.35
C ILE A 117 -12.66 -23.93 -6.43
N ASP A 118 -11.42 -24.29 -6.11
CA ASP A 118 -10.44 -24.91 -7.01
C ASP A 118 -9.71 -26.01 -6.22
N PRO A 119 -10.20 -27.27 -6.24
CA PRO A 119 -9.59 -28.37 -5.48
C PRO A 119 -8.12 -28.63 -5.84
N ALA A 120 -7.73 -28.34 -7.09
CA ALA A 120 -6.34 -28.46 -7.53
C ALA A 120 -5.46 -27.31 -7.01
N ARG A 121 -6.09 -26.19 -6.58
CA ARG A 121 -5.46 -24.99 -6.01
C ARG A 121 -4.30 -24.51 -6.89
N LEU A 122 -4.53 -24.47 -8.20
CA LEU A 122 -3.49 -24.21 -9.18
C LEU A 122 -3.01 -22.77 -9.06
N ILE A 123 -1.69 -22.60 -8.95
CA ILE A 123 -1.11 -21.26 -8.99
C ILE A 123 -1.35 -20.63 -10.35
N ASN A 124 -1.66 -19.33 -10.35
CA ASN A 124 -1.88 -18.55 -11.56
C ASN A 124 -3.05 -19.04 -12.43
N SER A 125 -4.00 -19.79 -11.86
CA SER A 125 -5.32 -20.02 -12.46
C SER A 125 -6.18 -18.76 -12.41
N SER A 126 -7.23 -18.67 -13.26
CA SER A 126 -8.15 -17.52 -13.21
C SER A 126 -8.85 -17.44 -11.85
N ALA A 127 -9.26 -18.59 -11.29
CA ALA A 127 -9.86 -18.68 -9.96
C ALA A 127 -8.94 -18.10 -8.88
N SER A 128 -7.66 -18.54 -8.85
CA SER A 128 -6.71 -18.04 -7.85
C SER A 128 -6.40 -16.55 -8.04
N ARG A 129 -6.28 -16.04 -9.27
CA ARG A 129 -6.06 -14.61 -9.54
C ARG A 129 -7.20 -13.74 -9.04
N TYR A 130 -8.44 -14.09 -9.37
CA TYR A 130 -9.61 -13.35 -8.90
C TYR A 130 -9.76 -13.42 -7.38
N LEU A 131 -9.61 -14.61 -6.79
CA LEU A 131 -9.75 -14.78 -5.34
C LEU A 131 -8.71 -13.97 -4.56
N PHE A 132 -7.43 -14.06 -4.94
CA PHE A 132 -6.38 -13.33 -4.22
C PHE A 132 -6.40 -11.82 -4.50
N ALA A 133 -7.05 -11.36 -5.57
CA ALA A 133 -7.25 -9.94 -5.82
C ALA A 133 -8.33 -9.30 -4.92
N VAL A 134 -9.30 -10.06 -4.38
CA VAL A 134 -10.47 -9.52 -3.65
C VAL A 134 -10.10 -8.51 -2.58
N TRP A 135 -9.14 -8.83 -1.71
CA TRP A 135 -8.72 -7.92 -0.64
C TRP A 135 -8.05 -6.65 -1.17
N GLY A 136 -7.26 -6.78 -2.25
CA GLY A 136 -6.66 -5.64 -2.95
C GLY A 136 -7.72 -4.73 -3.55
N LEU A 137 -8.72 -5.31 -4.22
CA LEU A 137 -9.82 -4.54 -4.80
C LEU A 137 -10.63 -3.81 -3.73
N ILE A 138 -10.99 -4.47 -2.62
CA ILE A 138 -11.70 -3.80 -1.51
C ILE A 138 -10.85 -2.65 -0.96
N ALA A 139 -9.56 -2.89 -0.75
CA ALA A 139 -8.63 -1.89 -0.27
C ALA A 139 -8.52 -0.67 -1.22
N ASP A 140 -8.51 -0.86 -2.54
CA ASP A 140 -8.46 0.25 -3.50
C ASP A 140 -9.61 1.25 -3.33
N PHE A 141 -10.82 0.76 -3.08
CA PHE A 141 -11.98 1.61 -2.80
C PHE A 141 -11.85 2.31 -1.45
N ALA A 142 -11.32 1.63 -0.44
CA ALA A 142 -11.01 2.23 0.85
C ALA A 142 -9.93 3.32 0.73
N VAL A 143 -8.92 3.13 -0.14
CA VAL A 143 -7.90 4.14 -0.46
C VAL A 143 -8.56 5.37 -1.08
N ALA A 144 -9.36 5.19 -2.13
CA ALA A 144 -10.05 6.29 -2.79
C ALA A 144 -10.99 7.06 -1.84
N GLY A 145 -11.72 6.33 -0.99
CA GLY A 145 -12.57 6.91 0.06
C GLY A 145 -11.77 7.73 1.08
N GLY A 146 -10.63 7.21 1.53
CA GLY A 146 -9.75 7.92 2.47
C GLY A 146 -9.12 9.17 1.86
N VAL A 147 -8.69 9.12 0.59
CA VAL A 147 -8.20 10.30 -0.15
C VAL A 147 -9.29 11.37 -0.22
N ALA A 148 -10.51 10.99 -0.58
CA ALA A 148 -11.64 11.90 -0.62
C ALA A 148 -11.95 12.50 0.78
N ALA A 149 -11.85 11.71 1.84
CA ALA A 149 -12.05 12.16 3.22
C ALA A 149 -10.95 13.15 3.67
N ILE A 150 -9.69 12.93 3.29
CA ILE A 150 -8.58 13.88 3.52
C ILE A 150 -8.87 15.21 2.81
N VAL A 151 -9.22 15.16 1.52
CA VAL A 151 -9.51 16.37 0.72
C VAL A 151 -10.70 17.12 1.30
N GLN A 152 -11.77 16.43 1.68
CA GLN A 152 -12.95 17.03 2.29
C GLN A 152 -12.62 17.74 3.61
N THR A 153 -11.71 17.16 4.41
CA THR A 153 -11.25 17.72 5.68
C THR A 153 -10.44 19.00 5.48
N LEU A 154 -9.63 19.07 4.41
CA LEU A 154 -8.74 20.20 4.13
C LEU A 154 -9.37 21.28 3.22
N ARG A 155 -10.47 20.97 2.52
CA ARG A 155 -11.24 21.89 1.66
C ARG A 155 -12.73 21.80 1.95
N SER A 156 -13.19 22.46 3.00
CA SER A 156 -14.63 22.55 3.31
C SER A 156 -15.43 23.14 2.15
N GLY A 157 -16.60 22.58 1.87
CA GLY A 157 -17.55 23.11 0.88
C GLY A 157 -17.26 22.75 -0.59
N LYS A 158 -16.21 21.98 -0.89
CA LYS A 158 -15.93 21.47 -2.25
C LYS A 158 -16.21 19.97 -2.32
N SER A 159 -16.69 19.51 -3.48
CA SER A 159 -16.88 18.08 -3.74
C SER A 159 -15.56 17.33 -3.66
N SER A 160 -15.54 16.22 -2.93
CA SER A 160 -14.41 15.29 -2.86
C SER A 160 -14.49 14.15 -3.87
N LEU A 161 -15.58 14.08 -4.67
CA LEU A 161 -15.75 13.09 -5.73
C LEU A 161 -14.59 13.10 -6.76
N PRO A 162 -14.04 14.26 -7.20
CA PRO A 162 -12.89 14.26 -8.11
C PRO A 162 -11.66 13.57 -7.52
N ALA A 163 -11.45 13.67 -6.19
CA ALA A 163 -10.35 13.00 -5.52
C ALA A 163 -10.56 11.48 -5.49
N PHE A 164 -11.78 11.04 -5.21
CA PHE A 164 -12.18 9.63 -5.28
C PHE A 164 -11.97 9.05 -6.68
N VAL A 165 -12.47 9.74 -7.71
CA VAL A 165 -12.35 9.33 -9.12
C VAL A 165 -10.88 9.30 -9.55
N ALA A 166 -10.11 10.35 -9.25
CA ALA A 166 -8.70 10.40 -9.61
C ALA A 166 -7.89 9.26 -8.98
N THR A 167 -8.20 8.87 -7.75
CA THR A 167 -7.55 7.72 -7.10
C THR A 167 -8.00 6.39 -7.69
N LEU A 168 -9.31 6.18 -7.89
CA LEU A 168 -9.79 4.93 -8.49
C LEU A 168 -9.25 4.70 -9.91
N LEU A 169 -9.08 5.78 -10.68
CA LEU A 169 -8.63 5.73 -12.07
C LEU A 169 -7.12 5.93 -12.23
N ALA A 170 -6.36 6.04 -11.13
CA ALA A 170 -4.90 6.19 -11.20
C ALA A 170 -4.26 4.91 -11.78
N PRO A 171 -3.62 4.97 -12.96
CA PRO A 171 -3.08 3.78 -13.60
C PRO A 171 -2.08 2.98 -12.74
N PRO A 172 -1.17 3.60 -11.97
CA PRO A 172 -0.27 2.85 -11.09
C PRO A 172 -0.99 2.02 -10.02
N LEU A 173 -2.10 2.53 -9.48
CA LEU A 173 -2.87 1.80 -8.44
C LEU A 173 -3.61 0.62 -9.04
N ILE A 174 -4.22 0.81 -10.22
CA ILE A 174 -4.89 -0.28 -10.95
C ILE A 174 -3.88 -1.36 -11.33
N TRP A 175 -2.71 -0.95 -11.83
CA TRP A 175 -1.68 -1.89 -12.26
C TRP A 175 -1.13 -2.69 -11.09
N ASP A 176 -0.71 -2.02 -10.01
CA ASP A 176 -0.16 -2.68 -8.82
C ASP A 176 -1.16 -3.64 -8.15
N SER A 177 -2.42 -3.20 -7.97
CA SER A 177 -3.40 -4.06 -7.31
C SER A 177 -3.95 -5.14 -8.24
N ALA A 178 -4.53 -4.78 -9.39
CA ALA A 178 -5.33 -5.69 -10.19
C ALA A 178 -4.51 -6.50 -11.22
N VAL A 179 -3.52 -5.88 -11.87
CA VAL A 179 -2.71 -6.57 -12.90
C VAL A 179 -1.56 -7.33 -12.25
N TRP A 180 -0.71 -6.65 -11.47
CA TRP A 180 0.41 -7.25 -10.76
C TRP A 180 -0.06 -8.28 -9.73
N GLY A 181 -1.14 -7.97 -9.02
CA GLY A 181 -1.67 -8.79 -7.93
C GLY A 181 -0.99 -8.51 -6.59
N GLN A 182 -0.49 -7.29 -6.38
CA GLN A 182 0.27 -6.92 -5.19
C GLN A 182 -0.63 -6.48 -4.03
N THR A 183 -0.07 -6.49 -2.82
CA THR A 183 -0.75 -6.14 -1.56
C THR A 183 -0.50 -4.69 -1.09
N ASP A 184 0.06 -3.78 -1.90
CA ASP A 184 0.34 -2.40 -1.42
C ASP A 184 -0.94 -1.65 -1.05
N SER A 185 -2.08 -1.97 -1.69
CA SER A 185 -3.38 -1.45 -1.28
C SER A 185 -3.77 -1.87 0.14
N TRP A 186 -3.35 -3.05 0.62
CA TRP A 186 -3.61 -3.49 2.01
C TRP A 186 -2.96 -2.54 3.03
N LEU A 187 -1.81 -1.95 2.66
CA LEU A 187 -1.15 -0.92 3.44
C LEU A 187 -1.78 0.46 3.24
N LEU A 188 -2.01 0.84 1.98
CA LEU A 188 -2.46 2.18 1.62
C LEU A 188 -3.85 2.49 2.20
N ALA A 189 -4.76 1.50 2.23
CA ALA A 189 -6.11 1.69 2.75
C ALA A 189 -6.09 2.18 4.20
N PRO A 190 -5.52 1.45 5.18
CA PRO A 190 -5.40 1.98 6.53
C PRO A 190 -4.47 3.21 6.60
N ALA A 191 -3.44 3.34 5.76
CA ALA A 191 -2.56 4.52 5.79
C ALA A 191 -3.31 5.83 5.52
N VAL A 192 -4.17 5.89 4.50
CA VAL A 192 -4.95 7.11 4.21
C VAL A 192 -5.94 7.44 5.32
N TRP A 193 -6.57 6.42 5.91
CA TRP A 193 -7.49 6.60 7.03
C TRP A 193 -6.77 6.98 8.33
N CYS A 194 -5.54 6.52 8.54
CA CYS A 194 -4.68 6.93 9.63
C CYS A 194 -4.34 8.43 9.53
N VAL A 195 -3.89 8.90 8.38
CA VAL A 195 -3.61 10.32 8.14
C VAL A 195 -4.89 11.17 8.29
N TRP A 196 -6.03 10.70 7.79
CA TRP A 196 -7.32 11.35 8.03
C TRP A 196 -7.65 11.45 9.52
N ALA A 197 -7.48 10.37 10.29
CA ALA A 197 -7.73 10.36 11.73
C ALA A 197 -6.78 11.33 12.47
N LEU A 198 -5.51 11.40 12.07
CA LEU A 198 -4.53 12.36 12.59
C LEU A 198 -4.93 13.81 12.30
N LEU A 199 -5.36 14.12 11.07
CA LEU A 199 -5.89 15.45 10.69
C LEU A 199 -7.11 15.85 11.56
N ARG A 200 -7.93 14.87 11.90
CA ARG A 200 -9.11 15.02 12.78
C ARG A 200 -8.78 14.91 14.26
N GLN A 201 -7.50 14.76 14.64
CA GLN A 201 -7.01 14.64 16.01
C GLN A 201 -7.63 13.46 16.78
N ARG A 202 -8.04 12.41 16.08
CA ARG A 202 -8.59 11.17 16.63
C ARG A 202 -7.45 10.17 16.92
N TRP A 203 -6.64 10.47 17.93
CA TRP A 203 -5.39 9.75 18.23
C TRP A 203 -5.56 8.26 18.48
N LEU A 204 -6.58 7.85 19.26
CA LEU A 204 -6.84 6.44 19.51
C LEU A 204 -7.24 5.70 18.23
N LEU A 205 -8.10 6.30 17.41
CA LEU A 205 -8.49 5.74 16.11
C LEU A 205 -7.28 5.63 15.17
N ALA A 206 -6.45 6.67 15.10
CA ALA A 206 -5.20 6.61 14.33
C ALA A 206 -4.31 5.45 14.84
N GLY A 207 -4.27 5.23 16.16
CA GLY A 207 -3.52 4.16 16.79
C GLY A 207 -4.01 2.77 16.40
N VAL A 208 -5.30 2.53 16.55
CA VAL A 208 -5.96 1.28 16.12
C VAL A 208 -5.70 1.02 14.63
N ILE A 209 -5.88 2.03 13.77
CA ILE A 209 -5.59 1.88 12.33
C ILE A 209 -4.10 1.61 12.09
N GLY A 210 -3.21 2.25 12.86
CA GLY A 210 -1.77 2.03 12.82
C GLY A 210 -1.37 0.59 13.17
N GLY A 211 -2.00 0.00 14.19
CA GLY A 211 -1.80 -1.41 14.55
C GLY A 211 -2.27 -2.37 13.45
N VAL A 212 -3.42 -2.10 12.83
CA VAL A 212 -3.91 -2.86 11.65
C VAL A 212 -2.90 -2.78 10.50
N MET A 213 -2.46 -1.57 10.17
CA MET A 213 -1.51 -1.30 9.09
C MET A 213 -0.17 -2.03 9.30
N LEU A 214 0.38 -1.98 10.53
CA LEU A 214 1.58 -2.72 10.91
C LEU A 214 1.35 -4.24 10.83
N GLY A 215 0.18 -4.73 11.25
CA GLY A 215 -0.18 -6.13 11.11
C GLY A 215 -0.31 -6.62 9.65
N LEU A 216 -0.54 -5.72 8.70
CA LEU A 216 -0.70 -6.08 7.29
C LEU A 216 0.62 -6.05 6.52
N LYS A 217 1.45 -5.02 6.71
CA LYS A 217 2.61 -4.82 5.84
C LYS A 217 3.71 -4.04 6.56
N THR A 218 4.95 -4.49 6.41
CA THR A 218 6.09 -3.96 7.19
C THR A 218 6.46 -2.54 6.79
N GLN A 219 6.21 -2.18 5.53
CA GLN A 219 6.33 -0.83 4.99
C GLN A 219 5.41 0.19 5.70
N ALA A 220 4.48 -0.25 6.57
CA ALA A 220 3.70 0.60 7.46
C ALA A 220 4.54 1.55 8.33
N VAL A 221 5.77 1.16 8.68
CA VAL A 221 6.70 2.00 9.45
C VAL A 221 6.97 3.35 8.78
N LEU A 222 6.84 3.42 7.45
CA LEU A 222 7.07 4.64 6.66
C LEU A 222 6.01 5.71 6.86
N ILE A 223 4.85 5.36 7.42
CA ILE A 223 3.78 6.31 7.76
C ILE A 223 4.01 6.92 9.16
N PHE A 224 4.84 6.30 10.01
CA PHE A 224 5.11 6.78 11.37
C PHE A 224 5.63 8.22 11.45
N PRO A 225 6.50 8.71 10.53
CA PRO A 225 6.90 10.12 10.54
C PRO A 225 5.74 11.11 10.47
N ALA A 226 4.59 10.74 9.89
CA ALA A 226 3.39 11.56 9.87
C ALA A 226 2.83 11.81 11.28
N TRP A 227 3.00 10.86 12.20
CA TRP A 227 2.61 11.03 13.61
C TRP A 227 3.38 12.15 14.28
N LEU A 228 4.70 12.21 14.07
CA LEU A 228 5.56 13.25 14.64
C LEU A 228 5.13 14.64 14.19
N VAL A 229 4.81 14.79 12.90
CA VAL A 229 4.30 16.06 12.35
C VAL A 229 2.91 16.37 12.89
N ALA A 230 2.02 15.39 13.00
CA ALA A 230 0.69 15.60 13.62
C ALA A 230 0.81 16.09 15.07
N MET A 231 1.73 15.50 15.86
CA MET A 231 2.01 15.92 17.23
C MET A 231 2.51 17.37 17.28
N ALA A 232 3.46 17.70 16.41
CA ALA A 232 3.99 19.05 16.28
C ALA A 232 2.89 20.06 15.90
N VAL A 233 2.03 19.72 14.94
CA VAL A 233 0.96 20.59 14.41
C VAL A 233 -0.20 20.80 15.39
N HIS A 234 -0.58 19.78 16.18
CA HIS A 234 -1.80 19.84 16.99
C HIS A 234 -1.62 20.09 18.50
N ARG A 235 -0.40 19.93 19.07
CA ARG A 235 -0.08 20.15 20.51
C ARG A 235 -1.17 19.61 21.47
N LYS A 236 -1.20 18.29 21.68
CA LYS A 236 -2.25 17.59 22.44
C LYS A 236 -1.79 16.91 23.73
N GLY A 237 -0.67 17.34 24.30
CA GLY A 237 -0.09 16.69 25.50
C GLY A 237 0.14 15.20 25.25
N LEU A 238 -0.35 14.35 26.16
CA LEU A 238 -0.14 12.90 26.13
C LEU A 238 -1.10 12.13 25.19
N ARG A 239 -2.13 12.78 24.61
CA ARG A 239 -3.12 12.07 23.75
C ARG A 239 -2.50 11.28 22.58
N PRO A 240 -1.44 11.77 21.90
CA PRO A 240 -0.76 10.99 20.87
C PRO A 240 -0.15 9.69 21.41
N LEU A 241 0.34 9.69 22.66
CA LEU A 241 0.90 8.49 23.31
C LEU A 241 -0.15 7.40 23.51
N ILE A 242 -1.42 7.77 23.78
CA ILE A 242 -2.54 6.82 23.82
C ILE A 242 -2.73 6.15 22.45
N GLY A 243 -2.61 6.91 21.36
CA GLY A 243 -2.65 6.36 20.01
C GLY A 243 -1.50 5.39 19.74
N ILE A 244 -0.28 5.77 20.10
CA ILE A 244 0.91 4.91 19.95
C ILE A 244 0.77 3.62 20.77
N ALA A 245 0.34 3.73 22.03
CA ALA A 245 0.07 2.58 22.89
C ALA A 245 -1.03 1.68 22.30
N GLY A 246 -2.09 2.26 21.74
CA GLY A 246 -3.15 1.53 21.06
C GLY A 246 -2.66 0.77 19.82
N ALA A 247 -1.77 1.37 19.02
CA ALA A 247 -1.15 0.71 17.88
C ALA A 247 -0.30 -0.49 18.31
N PHE A 248 0.54 -0.30 19.34
CA PHE A 248 1.39 -1.35 19.89
C PHE A 248 0.57 -2.49 20.50
N LEU A 249 -0.46 -2.16 21.30
CA LEU A 249 -1.36 -3.14 21.90
C LEU A 249 -2.05 -3.98 20.82
N LEU A 250 -2.64 -3.33 19.81
CA LEU A 250 -3.35 -4.05 18.76
C LEU A 250 -2.40 -4.97 17.95
N LEU A 251 -1.21 -4.49 17.57
CA LEU A 251 -0.24 -5.32 16.87
C LEU A 251 0.11 -6.57 17.68
N ASN A 252 0.36 -6.43 18.98
CA ASN A 252 0.69 -7.55 19.86
C ASN A 252 -0.50 -8.50 20.06
N VAL A 253 -1.73 -7.99 20.15
CA VAL A 253 -2.94 -8.83 20.21
C VAL A 253 -3.08 -9.67 18.94
N LEU A 254 -2.90 -9.05 17.75
CA LEU A 254 -2.94 -9.76 16.47
C LEU A 254 -1.82 -10.81 16.35
N ALA A 255 -0.65 -10.51 16.90
CA ALA A 255 0.52 -11.39 16.89
C ALA A 255 0.51 -12.46 17.99
N LEU A 256 -0.33 -12.34 19.02
CA LEU A 256 -0.27 -13.16 20.23
C LEU A 256 -0.29 -14.67 19.94
N PRO A 257 -1.16 -15.21 19.06
CA PRO A 257 -1.14 -16.63 18.74
C PRO A 257 0.19 -17.10 18.12
N PHE A 258 0.80 -16.28 17.27
CA PHE A 258 2.10 -16.58 16.66
C PHE A 258 3.23 -16.48 17.69
N THR A 259 3.16 -15.52 18.60
CA THR A 259 4.11 -15.38 19.70
C THR A 259 4.05 -16.57 20.65
N MET A 260 2.86 -17.08 20.95
CA MET A 260 2.68 -18.29 21.77
C MET A 260 3.17 -19.56 21.06
N HIS A 261 3.03 -19.65 19.74
CA HIS A 261 3.44 -20.81 18.94
C HIS A 261 4.94 -20.86 18.67
N GLY A 262 5.52 -19.79 18.13
CA GLY A 262 6.90 -19.75 17.62
C GLY A 262 7.74 -18.58 18.15
N GLY A 263 7.29 -17.92 19.24
CA GLY A 263 7.97 -16.75 19.79
C GLY A 263 8.03 -15.60 18.79
N LEU A 264 9.19 -14.95 18.68
CA LEU A 264 9.39 -13.80 17.79
C LEU A 264 9.72 -14.17 16.33
N ALA A 265 9.46 -15.40 15.88
CA ALA A 265 9.68 -15.81 14.50
C ALA A 265 8.96 -14.89 13.50
N TRP A 266 7.68 -14.55 13.77
CA TRP A 266 6.91 -13.62 12.93
C TRP A 266 7.59 -12.25 12.80
N TRP A 267 8.19 -11.74 13.88
CA TRP A 267 8.89 -10.46 13.89
C TRP A 267 10.21 -10.56 13.11
N ARG A 268 10.96 -11.64 13.34
CA ARG A 268 12.22 -11.90 12.64
C ARG A 268 12.01 -11.97 11.13
N GLU A 269 11.05 -12.76 10.66
CA GLU A 269 10.80 -12.92 9.23
C GLU A 269 10.17 -11.68 8.59
N SER A 270 9.16 -11.10 9.26
CA SER A 270 8.41 -9.98 8.68
C SER A 270 9.16 -8.67 8.76
N TYR A 271 9.80 -8.34 9.89
CA TYR A 271 10.43 -7.03 10.10
C TYR A 271 11.94 -7.09 9.94
N THR A 272 12.63 -7.90 10.76
CA THR A 272 14.11 -7.88 10.78
C THR A 272 14.70 -8.34 9.45
N TYR A 273 14.34 -9.54 8.99
CA TYR A 273 14.86 -10.11 7.76
C TYR A 273 14.37 -9.33 6.54
N ASN A 274 13.06 -9.09 6.43
CA ASN A 274 12.46 -8.42 5.27
C ASN A 274 13.01 -7.00 5.04
N LEU A 275 13.16 -6.19 6.11
CA LEU A 275 13.60 -4.80 5.97
C LEU A 275 15.12 -4.66 5.84
N LEU A 276 15.90 -5.54 6.48
CA LEU A 276 17.36 -5.35 6.61
C LEU A 276 18.18 -6.31 5.74
N HIS A 277 17.64 -7.48 5.39
CA HIS A 277 18.43 -8.58 4.84
C HIS A 277 17.89 -9.19 3.53
N ALA A 278 16.59 -9.05 3.25
CA ALA A 278 15.96 -9.71 2.09
C ALA A 278 16.53 -9.27 0.73
N TYR A 279 17.08 -8.05 0.66
CA TYR A 279 17.59 -7.49 -0.59
C TYR A 279 18.98 -6.89 -0.40
N LYS A 280 19.91 -7.28 -1.28
CA LYS A 280 21.30 -6.79 -1.33
C LYS A 280 21.52 -5.76 -2.45
N TYR A 281 20.44 -5.27 -3.05
CA TYR A 281 20.52 -4.46 -4.27
C TYR A 281 20.40 -2.95 -4.00
N THR A 282 21.13 -2.12 -4.76
CA THR A 282 21.02 -0.66 -4.71
C THR A 282 19.62 -0.21 -5.15
N THR A 283 19.08 -0.81 -6.20
CA THR A 283 17.71 -0.61 -6.68
C THR A 283 17.16 -1.91 -7.27
N LEU A 284 15.84 -2.12 -7.15
CA LEU A 284 15.12 -3.16 -7.86
C LEU A 284 14.16 -2.49 -8.85
N LYS A 285 14.73 -1.94 -9.93
CA LYS A 285 14.02 -1.24 -11.02
C LYS A 285 13.24 0.01 -10.59
N ALA A 286 13.51 0.55 -9.40
CA ALA A 286 12.96 1.83 -9.01
C ALA A 286 13.66 2.97 -9.73
N PHE A 287 12.94 3.95 -10.29
CA PHE A 287 13.51 5.14 -10.94
C PHE A 287 14.01 6.13 -9.87
N ASN A 288 15.01 5.72 -9.12
CA ASN A 288 15.64 6.49 -8.05
C ASN A 288 17.09 6.86 -8.45
N ILE A 289 17.79 7.57 -7.56
CA ILE A 289 19.18 8.01 -7.85
C ILE A 289 20.12 6.81 -8.11
N TRP A 290 19.83 5.66 -7.49
CA TRP A 290 20.59 4.43 -7.64
C TRP A 290 20.35 3.75 -8.99
N TYR A 291 19.25 4.06 -9.67
CA TYR A 291 19.04 3.62 -11.05
C TYR A 291 20.02 4.29 -12.02
N VAL A 292 20.35 5.56 -11.79
CA VAL A 292 21.37 6.26 -12.58
C VAL A 292 22.75 5.62 -12.33
N ASP A 293 23.09 5.35 -11.08
CA ASP A 293 24.32 4.61 -10.72
C ASP A 293 24.35 3.20 -11.36
N LEU A 294 23.23 2.49 -11.41
CA LEU A 294 23.13 1.21 -12.10
C LEU A 294 23.41 1.34 -13.60
N LEU A 295 22.86 2.36 -14.27
CA LEU A 295 23.11 2.59 -15.70
C LEU A 295 24.57 2.95 -16.00
N LEU A 296 25.26 3.58 -15.06
CA LEU A 296 26.66 3.99 -15.23
C LEU A 296 27.67 2.90 -14.84
N SER A 297 27.36 2.11 -13.82
CA SER A 297 28.30 1.14 -13.25
C SER A 297 27.98 -0.31 -13.59
N GLU A 298 26.79 -0.58 -14.15
CA GLU A 298 26.23 -1.92 -14.35
C GLU A 298 26.20 -2.79 -13.08
N ASN A 299 26.36 -2.16 -11.90
CA ASN A 299 26.52 -2.85 -10.63
C ASN A 299 25.41 -2.45 -9.66
N ARG A 300 24.59 -3.45 -9.32
CA ARG A 300 23.46 -3.32 -8.40
C ARG A 300 23.79 -3.72 -6.97
N ASP A 301 25.01 -4.06 -6.60
CA ASP A 301 25.34 -4.49 -5.24
C ASP A 301 25.44 -3.27 -4.29
N ALA A 302 24.61 -3.26 -3.24
CA ALA A 302 24.54 -2.16 -2.28
C ALA A 302 25.79 -2.05 -1.38
N SER A 303 26.60 -3.11 -1.28
CA SER A 303 27.83 -3.17 -0.48
C SER A 303 29.05 -2.55 -1.17
N VAL A 304 28.95 -2.28 -2.48
CA VAL A 304 30.04 -1.65 -3.24
C VAL A 304 30.30 -0.25 -2.71
N LYS A 305 31.58 0.12 -2.62
CA LYS A 305 32.00 1.44 -2.15
C LYS A 305 31.86 2.48 -3.25
N LEU A 306 31.25 3.61 -2.91
CA LEU A 306 31.24 4.85 -3.68
C LEU A 306 31.91 5.92 -2.81
N LEU A 307 32.99 6.54 -3.30
CA LEU A 307 33.76 7.55 -2.54
C LEU A 307 34.17 7.07 -1.12
N GLY A 308 34.59 5.81 -0.99
CA GLY A 308 35.09 5.23 0.27
C GLY A 308 34.03 4.66 1.22
N LEU A 309 32.74 4.92 1.01
CA LEU A 309 31.63 4.38 1.82
C LEU A 309 30.73 3.46 0.99
N GLU A 310 30.08 2.47 1.62
CA GLU A 310 29.10 1.62 0.93
C GLU A 310 27.93 2.45 0.38
N LYS A 311 27.43 2.09 -0.80
CA LYS A 311 26.23 2.71 -1.40
C LYS A 311 25.03 2.66 -0.43
N ASP A 312 24.90 1.57 0.34
CA ASP A 312 23.86 1.42 1.37
C ASP A 312 23.97 2.47 2.48
N LEU A 313 25.18 2.81 2.92
CA LEU A 313 25.41 3.85 3.93
C LEU A 313 25.09 5.24 3.36
N TRP A 314 25.48 5.52 2.12
CA TRP A 314 25.10 6.76 1.44
C TRP A 314 23.58 6.92 1.38
N GLY A 315 22.84 5.90 0.98
CA GLY A 315 21.38 5.95 0.94
C GLY A 315 20.74 6.27 2.29
N LYS A 316 21.26 5.68 3.38
CA LYS A 316 20.83 5.97 4.75
C LYS A 316 21.14 7.41 5.15
N LEU A 317 22.35 7.90 4.87
CA LEU A 317 22.77 9.27 5.19
C LEU A 317 21.95 10.31 4.42
N LEU A 318 21.70 10.09 3.12
CA LEU A 318 20.87 10.96 2.30
C LEU A 318 19.45 11.06 2.84
N LEU A 319 18.83 9.93 3.20
CA LEU A 319 17.49 9.92 3.78
C LEU A 319 17.48 10.60 5.18
N ALA A 320 18.47 10.29 6.02
CA ALA A 320 18.62 10.87 7.35
C ALA A 320 18.83 12.39 7.32
N ALA A 321 19.50 12.93 6.30
CA ALA A 321 19.64 14.36 6.09
C ALA A 321 18.38 15.01 5.49
N ALA A 322 17.75 14.34 4.52
CA ALA A 322 16.58 14.87 3.82
C ALA A 322 15.36 15.01 4.74
N LEU A 323 15.08 14.04 5.61
CA LEU A 323 13.89 14.08 6.48
C LEU A 323 13.86 15.33 7.40
N PRO A 324 14.90 15.64 8.21
CA PRO A 324 14.95 16.88 8.98
C PRO A 324 14.93 18.14 8.12
N GLY A 325 15.69 18.15 7.00
CA GLY A 325 15.73 19.29 6.08
C GLY A 325 14.34 19.64 5.54
N MET A 326 13.61 18.63 5.06
CA MET A 326 12.22 18.78 4.59
C MET A 326 11.29 19.21 5.72
N ALA A 327 11.46 18.69 6.94
CA ALA A 327 10.64 19.07 8.10
C ALA A 327 10.83 20.56 8.43
N ILE A 328 12.06 21.06 8.43
CA ILE A 328 12.39 22.47 8.64
C ILE A 328 11.75 23.35 7.56
N VAL A 329 11.91 22.97 6.28
CA VAL A 329 11.32 23.73 5.16
C VAL A 329 9.80 23.77 5.26
N LEU A 330 9.16 22.63 5.52
CA LEU A 330 7.70 22.55 5.67
C LEU A 330 7.22 23.34 6.89
N TRP A 331 7.94 23.29 8.01
CA TRP A 331 7.61 24.09 9.19
C TRP A 331 7.68 25.58 8.89
N ARG A 332 8.72 26.06 8.21
CA ARG A 332 8.85 27.46 7.80
C ARG A 332 7.74 27.89 6.83
N ARG A 333 7.29 27.01 5.94
CA ARG A 333 6.30 27.33 4.89
C ARG A 333 4.84 27.18 5.34
N CYS A 334 4.55 26.19 6.18
CA CYS A 334 3.19 25.82 6.56
C CYS A 334 2.91 26.04 8.06
N GLY A 335 3.94 26.17 8.89
CA GLY A 335 3.81 26.25 10.34
C GLY A 335 2.94 25.13 10.88
N ARG A 336 1.89 25.52 11.62
CA ARG A 336 0.93 24.61 12.26
C ARG A 336 -0.33 24.36 11.42
N GLN A 337 -0.30 24.62 10.13
CA GLN A 337 -1.46 24.38 9.28
C GLN A 337 -1.67 22.87 9.08
N PRO A 338 -2.91 22.33 9.17
CA PRO A 338 -3.17 20.89 9.02
C PRO A 338 -2.66 20.29 7.71
N ARG A 339 -2.63 21.07 6.61
CA ARG A 339 -2.07 20.64 5.32
C ARG A 339 -0.58 20.27 5.37
N ALA A 340 0.17 20.75 6.38
CA ALA A 340 1.57 20.37 6.59
C ALA A 340 1.73 18.85 6.77
N LEU A 341 0.78 18.21 7.46
CA LEU A 341 0.78 16.76 7.65
C LEU A 341 0.69 16.00 6.32
N LEU A 342 -0.21 16.44 5.43
CA LEU A 342 -0.38 15.84 4.11
C LEU A 342 0.88 16.02 3.26
N TYR A 343 1.43 17.24 3.20
CA TYR A 343 2.64 17.50 2.41
C TYR A 343 3.85 16.75 2.95
N TRP A 344 4.00 16.66 4.27
CA TRP A 344 5.03 15.83 4.89
C TRP A 344 4.90 14.38 4.48
N THR A 345 3.70 13.80 4.57
CA THR A 345 3.46 12.40 4.20
C THR A 345 3.87 12.11 2.76
N VAL A 346 3.52 13.00 1.81
CA VAL A 346 3.94 12.88 0.41
C VAL A 346 5.47 12.94 0.28
N LEU A 347 6.08 13.98 0.85
CA LEU A 347 7.52 14.22 0.68
C LEU A 347 8.37 13.15 1.37
N SER A 348 7.97 12.66 2.55
CA SER A 348 8.69 11.60 3.25
C SER A 348 8.64 10.27 2.49
N LEU A 349 7.49 9.93 1.91
CA LEU A 349 7.35 8.71 1.10
C LEU A 349 8.14 8.81 -0.21
N LEU A 350 8.10 9.96 -0.89
CA LEU A 350 8.93 10.19 -2.08
C LEU A 350 10.42 10.14 -1.75
N ALA A 351 10.85 10.76 -0.66
CA ALA A 351 12.24 10.68 -0.21
C ALA A 351 12.67 9.24 0.09
N PHE A 352 11.79 8.43 0.70
CA PHE A 352 12.04 7.00 0.91
C PHE A 352 12.14 6.21 -0.40
N VAL A 353 11.39 6.59 -1.44
CA VAL A 353 11.48 5.92 -2.74
C VAL A 353 12.76 6.33 -3.49
N THR A 354 13.20 7.57 -3.32
CA THR A 354 14.26 8.16 -4.15
C THR A 354 15.66 8.05 -3.56
N LEU A 355 15.82 8.11 -2.23
CA LEU A 355 17.13 8.30 -1.59
C LEU A 355 17.80 7.02 -1.06
N PRO A 356 17.11 6.11 -0.34
CA PRO A 356 17.76 4.89 0.15
C PRO A 356 17.96 3.87 -0.98
N THR A 357 18.89 2.96 -0.73
CA THR A 357 19.08 1.71 -1.50
C THR A 357 17.98 0.70 -1.15
N ARG A 358 17.96 -0.44 -1.85
CA ARG A 358 17.06 -1.59 -1.58
C ARG A 358 15.57 -1.25 -1.76
N VAL A 359 15.28 -0.32 -2.66
CA VAL A 359 13.92 0.12 -3.01
C VAL A 359 13.42 -0.64 -4.24
N HIS A 360 12.18 -1.12 -4.15
CA HIS A 360 11.46 -1.76 -5.24
C HIS A 360 10.76 -0.75 -6.15
N GLU A 361 10.58 -1.14 -7.41
CA GLU A 361 9.86 -0.39 -8.43
C GLU A 361 8.46 0.03 -7.98
N ARG A 362 7.78 -0.83 -7.23
CA ARG A 362 6.41 -0.56 -6.79
C ARG A 362 6.30 0.43 -5.61
N TYR A 363 7.38 0.71 -4.88
CA TYR A 363 7.28 1.55 -3.67
C TYR A 363 6.83 2.99 -3.95
N VAL A 364 6.97 3.47 -5.19
CA VAL A 364 6.41 4.76 -5.63
C VAL A 364 4.89 4.84 -5.42
N VAL A 365 4.17 3.71 -5.49
CA VAL A 365 2.72 3.59 -5.27
C VAL A 365 2.32 4.13 -3.90
N LEU A 366 3.18 3.99 -2.89
CA LEU A 366 2.89 4.41 -1.52
C LEU A 366 2.63 5.92 -1.42
N ALA A 367 3.26 6.73 -2.28
CA ALA A 367 3.11 8.18 -2.26
C ALA A 367 1.87 8.68 -3.06
N ILE A 368 1.36 7.87 -4.00
CA ILE A 368 0.37 8.31 -5.00
C ILE A 368 -0.94 8.79 -4.39
N PRO A 369 -1.61 8.05 -3.47
CA PRO A 369 -2.88 8.51 -2.88
C PRO A 369 -2.74 9.87 -2.19
N PHE A 370 -1.64 10.08 -1.47
CA PHE A 370 -1.36 11.33 -0.78
C PHE A 370 -0.99 12.46 -1.76
N ALA A 371 -0.27 12.15 -2.85
CA ALA A 371 0.04 13.13 -3.90
C ALA A 371 -1.23 13.60 -4.62
N ILE A 372 -2.18 12.69 -4.90
CA ILE A 372 -3.51 13.02 -5.42
C ILE A 372 -4.24 13.94 -4.44
N ALA A 373 -4.31 13.60 -3.15
CA ALA A 373 -4.90 14.47 -2.14
C ALA A 373 -4.24 15.86 -2.12
N ALA A 374 -2.92 15.93 -2.19
CA ALA A 374 -2.17 17.19 -2.17
C ALA A 374 -2.47 18.06 -3.40
N ALA A 375 -2.54 17.47 -4.60
CA ALA A 375 -2.94 18.14 -5.83
C ALA A 375 -4.38 18.68 -5.74
N MET A 376 -5.29 17.90 -5.17
CA MET A 376 -6.67 18.32 -4.93
C MET A 376 -6.75 19.47 -3.92
N VAL A 377 -5.88 19.53 -2.92
CA VAL A 377 -5.78 20.63 -1.94
C VAL A 377 -5.15 21.88 -2.55
N ARG A 378 -4.09 21.74 -3.36
CA ARG A 378 -3.34 22.85 -3.95
C ARG A 378 -3.09 22.63 -5.44
N VAL A 379 -3.76 23.43 -6.27
CA VAL A 379 -3.73 23.30 -7.74
C VAL A 379 -2.31 23.30 -8.33
N ARG A 380 -1.36 24.05 -7.76
CA ARG A 380 0.03 24.08 -8.26
C ARG A 380 0.76 22.73 -8.15
N VAL A 381 0.29 21.82 -7.30
CA VAL A 381 0.89 20.48 -7.14
C VAL A 381 0.54 19.55 -8.31
N TRP A 382 -0.48 19.88 -9.11
CA TRP A 382 -0.87 19.08 -10.29
C TRP A 382 0.27 18.92 -11.31
N TRP A 383 1.11 19.94 -11.46
CA TRP A 383 2.27 19.89 -12.35
C TRP A 383 3.27 18.79 -11.97
N GLY A 384 3.35 18.43 -10.70
CA GLY A 384 4.16 17.29 -10.25
C GLY A 384 3.41 15.95 -10.29
N LEU A 385 2.09 15.96 -10.14
CA LEU A 385 1.28 14.73 -10.10
C LEU A 385 1.27 14.00 -11.45
N GLY A 386 1.10 14.71 -12.56
CA GLY A 386 1.07 14.10 -13.91
C GLY A 386 2.35 13.29 -14.21
N PRO A 387 3.54 13.91 -14.14
CA PRO A 387 4.80 13.20 -14.31
C PRO A 387 5.00 12.05 -13.32
N LEU A 388 4.60 12.21 -12.06
CA LEU A 388 4.69 11.14 -11.05
C LEU A 388 3.84 9.92 -11.44
N LEU A 389 2.59 10.13 -11.88
CA LEU A 389 1.71 9.04 -12.31
C LEU A 389 2.27 8.33 -13.55
N LEU A 390 2.82 9.08 -14.51
CA LEU A 390 3.46 8.49 -15.70
C LEU A 390 4.69 7.67 -15.31
N ALA A 391 5.62 8.25 -14.55
CA ALA A 391 6.83 7.56 -14.09
C ALA A 391 6.48 6.29 -13.31
N ALA A 392 5.53 6.37 -12.37
CA ALA A 392 5.07 5.21 -11.62
C ALA A 392 4.42 4.13 -12.51
N THR A 393 3.67 4.54 -13.53
CA THR A 393 3.04 3.59 -14.47
C THR A 393 4.10 2.84 -15.26
N PHE A 394 5.07 3.54 -15.85
CA PHE A 394 6.16 2.91 -16.60
C PHE A 394 7.03 2.02 -15.71
N GLN A 395 7.30 2.46 -14.48
CA GLN A 395 8.07 1.73 -13.50
C GLN A 395 7.39 0.41 -13.07
N LEU A 396 6.05 0.36 -13.08
CA LEU A 396 5.29 -0.85 -12.74
C LEU A 396 5.02 -1.77 -13.94
N ALA A 397 4.92 -1.20 -15.14
CA ALA A 397 4.58 -1.91 -16.36
C ALA A 397 5.82 -2.31 -17.19
N TRP A 398 6.98 -2.48 -16.54
CA TRP A 398 8.25 -2.79 -17.19
C TRP A 398 8.27 -4.14 -17.94
N ASN A 399 7.31 -5.01 -17.62
CA ASN A 399 7.17 -6.35 -18.18
C ASN A 399 6.17 -6.43 -19.34
N LEU A 400 5.64 -5.29 -19.80
CA LEU A 400 4.82 -5.18 -21.01
C LEU A 400 5.63 -5.32 -22.29
#